data_AF-A0A0G4J727-F1
#
_entry.id   AF-A0A0G4J727-F1
#
_cell.length_a   1.000
_cell.length_b   1.000
_cell.length_c   1.000
_cell.angle_alpha   90.00
_cell.angle_beta   90.00
_cell.angle_gamma   90.00
#
_symmetry.space_group_name_H-M   'P 1'
#
loop_
_entity.id
_entity.type
_entity.pdbx_description
1 polymer ?
#
loop_
_entity_poly.entity_id
_entity_poly.type
_entity_poly.pdbx_seq_one_letter_code
_entity_poly.pdbx_strand_id
1 'polypeptide(L)'
;MSKAAKAKGKAKTEAAPGAGAAGSASLDQSEEANNYRKILRIMEAELSTEKRVLNDFEQQQRKIRSYWAIEKKRLEDLTTAERRKLRSLDDLTEKHNFELNVYKMKICHVLHEHQTKLTEARTNNEVLLHRLQTENRSVENELRDVIWEDKAKLREMELSHNDLVRMQKHEHEKNVMNLRKEYQRKAEDLRLSFEDAMGAIRKQKSEDRRADVKKIERRKSEHIAHLMSVHKDEFQQIKNYYHDITHNNLDLIKSLKEEVLDLKKKEHSDEKAMAEIAQINKKLSEPLKRHLREVEDLTAELRNYERDKLQLQATKERILSLENKLKNISWENEVLLQKEEQAKEERDILQRKLDYNLLEVEKRASFKALVMETKLDVLQADLEKKETALHQVLISTNLQPELLGEPTQRLEDVLQQKNDTIKDMQDRLSDVRRMYYNVIEAYNNRMRQYQVHPAEIGFQPQQI
;
A
#
# COMPACT_ATOMS: atom_id res chain seq x y z
N MET A 1 -100.80 -11.42 8.84
CA MET A 1 -101.59 -11.40 7.58
C MET A 1 -102.39 -12.72 7.52
N SER A 2 -103.74 -12.78 7.55
CA SER A 2 -104.74 -12.37 6.53
C SER A 2 -104.51 -13.09 5.18
N LYS A 3 -105.41 -13.92 4.59
CA LYS A 3 -106.88 -14.19 4.68
C LYS A 3 -107.13 -15.74 4.54
N ALA A 4 -108.18 -16.41 5.05
CA ALA A 4 -109.65 -16.38 4.83
C ALA A 4 -110.12 -16.79 3.39
N ALA A 5 -111.13 -17.68 3.15
CA ALA A 5 -111.95 -18.59 4.00
C ALA A 5 -112.31 -19.96 3.29
N LYS A 6 -113.52 -20.49 2.97
CA LYS A 6 -114.94 -20.03 3.02
C LYS A 6 -116.07 -21.12 2.85
N ALA A 7 -116.18 -22.15 3.72
CA ALA A 7 -117.43 -22.96 4.00
C ALA A 7 -117.85 -24.10 2.97
N LYS A 8 -118.92 -24.94 3.14
CA LYS A 8 -120.13 -24.91 4.03
C LYS A 8 -120.94 -26.25 4.20
N GLY A 9 -121.65 -26.43 5.34
CA GLY A 9 -122.76 -27.41 5.60
C GLY A 9 -122.34 -28.81 6.12
N LYS A 10 -123.17 -29.76 6.61
CA LYS A 10 -124.56 -29.90 7.22
C LYS A 10 -124.58 -31.30 7.93
N ALA A 11 -125.36 -31.74 8.94
CA ALA A 11 -126.62 -31.42 9.64
C ALA A 11 -127.92 -32.12 9.10
N LYS A 12 -128.33 -33.29 9.65
CA LYS A 12 -129.35 -33.58 10.74
C LYS A 12 -130.82 -33.66 10.19
N THR A 13 -131.79 -34.47 10.64
CA THR A 13 -132.36 -34.80 12.00
C THR A 13 -133.09 -36.19 12.08
N GLU A 14 -133.91 -36.43 13.13
CA GLU A 14 -134.46 -37.73 13.62
C GLU A 14 -136.03 -37.79 13.68
N ALA A 15 -136.58 -38.95 14.13
CA ALA A 15 -137.88 -39.19 14.83
C ALA A 15 -139.14 -39.76 14.08
N ALA A 16 -140.04 -40.41 14.85
CA ALA A 16 -141.28 -41.12 14.47
C ALA A 16 -142.56 -40.42 15.05
N PRO A 17 -143.79 -40.98 15.37
CA PRO A 17 -144.14 -42.34 15.91
C PRO A 17 -145.57 -42.97 15.60
N GLY A 18 -145.86 -44.17 16.18
CA GLY A 18 -147.20 -44.66 16.65
C GLY A 18 -148.09 -45.52 15.72
N ALA A 19 -149.20 -46.17 16.14
CA ALA A 19 -149.63 -46.79 17.43
C ALA A 19 -151.01 -47.55 17.31
N GLY A 20 -151.27 -48.62 18.12
CA GLY A 20 -152.58 -49.34 18.29
C GLY A 20 -152.71 -50.69 17.53
N ALA A 21 -153.25 -51.85 18.00
CA ALA A 21 -154.35 -52.26 18.91
C ALA A 21 -155.66 -52.66 18.16
N ALA A 22 -156.49 -53.68 18.51
CA ALA A 22 -156.40 -54.88 19.39
C ALA A 22 -157.60 -55.85 19.08
N GLY A 23 -157.63 -57.12 19.58
CA GLY A 23 -158.77 -58.05 19.40
C GLY A 23 -158.61 -59.47 20.00
N SER A 24 -159.70 -60.20 20.25
CA SER A 24 -159.78 -61.53 20.95
C SER A 24 -161.12 -62.25 20.63
N ALA A 25 -161.46 -63.48 21.02
CA ALA A 25 -160.92 -64.50 21.95
C ALA A 25 -161.11 -65.94 21.35
N SER A 26 -161.55 -67.08 21.95
CA SER A 26 -161.97 -67.53 23.32
C SER A 26 -162.20 -69.07 23.33
N LEU A 27 -161.90 -69.77 24.46
CA LEU A 27 -162.32 -71.14 24.87
C LEU A 27 -161.86 -72.35 23.99
N ASP A 28 -161.63 -73.57 24.49
CA ASP A 28 -161.54 -74.15 25.86
C ASP A 28 -160.62 -75.42 25.87
N GLN A 29 -160.07 -75.81 27.04
CA GLN A 29 -159.31 -77.07 27.34
C GLN A 29 -157.96 -77.26 26.59
N SER A 30 -156.89 -77.89 27.14
CA SER A 30 -156.58 -78.41 28.47
C SER A 30 -155.11 -78.08 28.86
N GLU A 31 -154.66 -78.42 30.06
CA GLU A 31 -153.59 -77.69 30.78
C GLU A 31 -152.13 -77.86 30.29
N GLU A 32 -151.82 -78.89 29.49
CA GLU A 32 -150.43 -79.24 29.11
C GLU A 32 -149.69 -78.16 28.30
N ALA A 33 -150.42 -77.34 27.54
CA ALA A 33 -149.86 -76.34 26.62
C ALA A 33 -149.05 -75.21 27.30
N ASN A 34 -149.20 -75.00 28.60
CA ASN A 34 -148.57 -73.88 29.30
C ASN A 34 -147.09 -74.09 29.67
N ASN A 35 -146.62 -75.33 29.78
CA ASN A 35 -145.20 -75.59 30.09
C ASN A 35 -144.28 -75.30 28.90
N TYR A 36 -144.66 -75.73 27.69
CA TYR A 36 -143.89 -75.48 26.46
C TYR A 36 -143.72 -73.97 26.16
N ARG A 37 -144.73 -73.15 26.48
CA ARG A 37 -144.68 -71.68 26.33
C ARG A 37 -143.64 -70.99 27.23
N LYS A 38 -143.30 -71.57 28.39
CA LYS A 38 -142.22 -71.05 29.25
C LYS A 38 -140.84 -71.34 28.67
N ILE A 39 -140.62 -72.56 28.17
CA ILE A 39 -139.34 -72.99 27.58
C ILE A 39 -139.00 -72.13 26.36
N LEU A 40 -139.98 -71.90 25.47
CA LEU A 40 -139.81 -71.05 24.28
C LEU A 40 -139.32 -69.63 24.62
N ARG A 41 -139.91 -68.98 25.65
CA ARG A 41 -139.48 -67.63 26.07
C ARG A 41 -138.04 -67.57 26.60
N ILE A 42 -137.57 -68.64 27.23
CA ILE A 42 -136.19 -68.72 27.73
C ILE A 42 -135.24 -68.82 26.54
N MET A 43 -135.51 -69.71 25.59
CA MET A 43 -134.73 -69.82 24.35
C MET A 43 -134.77 -68.53 23.51
N GLU A 44 -135.91 -67.83 23.44
CA GLU A 44 -136.01 -66.52 22.77
C GLU A 44 -135.14 -65.46 23.46
N ALA A 45 -135.10 -65.45 24.80
CA ALA A 45 -134.25 -64.54 25.57
C ALA A 45 -132.76 -64.85 25.38
N GLU A 46 -132.36 -66.13 25.47
CA GLU A 46 -131.00 -66.61 25.24
C GLU A 46 -130.52 -66.24 23.83
N LEU A 47 -131.30 -66.57 22.80
CA LEU A 47 -131.06 -66.20 21.40
C LEU A 47 -130.95 -64.67 21.21
N SER A 48 -131.67 -63.87 22.01
CA SER A 48 -131.55 -62.40 21.97
C SER A 48 -130.25 -61.90 22.60
N THR A 49 -129.73 -62.59 23.63
CA THR A 49 -128.44 -62.26 24.25
C THR A 49 -127.26 -62.70 23.38
N GLU A 50 -127.32 -63.88 22.77
CA GLU A 50 -126.32 -64.33 21.79
C GLU A 50 -126.21 -63.34 20.62
N LYS A 51 -127.34 -62.90 20.05
CA LYS A 51 -127.37 -61.89 18.98
C LYS A 51 -126.72 -60.55 19.37
N ARG A 52 -126.78 -60.15 20.65
CA ARG A 52 -126.07 -58.97 21.16
C ARG A 52 -124.56 -59.22 21.21
N VAL A 53 -124.15 -60.33 21.85
CA VAL A 53 -122.73 -60.71 21.97
C VAL A 53 -122.07 -60.87 20.59
N LEU A 54 -122.78 -61.43 19.62
CA LEU A 54 -122.30 -61.59 18.24
C LEU A 54 -122.12 -60.23 17.54
N ASN A 55 -123.08 -59.30 17.68
CA ASN A 55 -122.96 -57.94 17.13
C ASN A 55 -121.83 -57.13 17.79
N ASP A 56 -121.68 -57.22 19.12
CA ASP A 56 -120.57 -56.60 19.85
C ASP A 56 -119.22 -57.19 19.42
N PHE A 57 -119.13 -58.52 19.24
CA PHE A 57 -117.96 -59.20 18.69
C PHE A 57 -117.66 -58.74 17.25
N GLU A 58 -118.67 -58.65 16.37
CA GLU A 58 -118.50 -58.10 15.02
C GLU A 58 -118.05 -56.63 15.05
N GLN A 59 -118.52 -55.82 16.00
CA GLN A 59 -118.11 -54.43 16.15
C GLN A 59 -116.65 -54.35 16.64
N GLN A 60 -116.25 -55.19 17.59
CA GLN A 60 -114.86 -55.32 18.03
C GLN A 60 -113.96 -55.81 16.89
N GLN A 61 -114.37 -56.84 16.15
CA GLN A 61 -113.62 -57.38 15.01
C GLN A 61 -113.53 -56.35 13.86
N ARG A 62 -114.55 -55.51 13.65
CA ARG A 62 -114.49 -54.33 12.75
C ARG A 62 -113.50 -53.28 13.26
N LYS A 63 -113.54 -52.91 14.55
CA LYS A 63 -112.57 -51.99 15.18
C LYS A 63 -111.14 -52.49 15.04
N ILE A 64 -110.87 -53.75 15.39
CA ILE A 64 -109.55 -54.40 15.28
C ILE A 64 -109.06 -54.40 13.82
N ARG A 65 -109.91 -54.79 12.85
CA ARG A 65 -109.57 -54.70 11.42
C ARG A 65 -109.28 -53.27 10.97
N SER A 66 -110.01 -52.28 11.47
CA SER A 66 -109.74 -50.86 11.15
C SER A 66 -108.43 -50.34 11.74
N TYR A 67 -108.10 -50.67 12.99
CA TYR A 67 -106.82 -50.32 13.61
C TYR A 67 -105.66 -51.02 12.92
N TRP A 68 -105.79 -52.32 12.60
CA TRP A 68 -104.78 -53.05 11.84
C TRP A 68 -104.54 -52.45 10.45
N ALA A 69 -105.59 -52.04 9.74
CA ALA A 69 -105.46 -51.37 8.43
C ALA A 69 -104.79 -49.99 8.56
N ILE A 70 -105.11 -49.22 9.59
CA ILE A 70 -104.49 -47.91 9.87
C ILE A 70 -103.01 -48.09 10.24
N GLU A 71 -102.66 -49.04 11.10
CA GLU A 71 -101.30 -49.24 11.58
C GLU A 71 -100.41 -49.90 10.52
N LYS A 72 -100.96 -50.83 9.72
CA LYS A 72 -100.30 -51.34 8.52
C LYS A 72 -99.99 -50.20 7.55
N LYS A 73 -100.95 -49.31 7.29
CA LYS A 73 -100.71 -48.14 6.45
C LYS A 73 -99.66 -47.19 7.04
N ARG A 74 -99.68 -46.94 8.36
CA ARG A 74 -98.62 -46.15 9.04
C ARG A 74 -97.24 -46.76 8.85
N LEU A 75 -97.11 -48.09 8.94
CA LEU A 75 -95.86 -48.80 8.70
C LEU A 75 -95.40 -48.66 7.22
N GLU A 76 -96.32 -48.71 6.27
CA GLU A 76 -96.05 -48.45 4.85
C GLU A 76 -95.66 -46.98 4.57
N ASP A 77 -96.34 -46.01 5.20
CA ASP A 77 -96.04 -44.58 5.11
C ASP A 77 -94.67 -44.24 5.77
N LEU A 78 -94.33 -44.89 6.89
CA LEU A 78 -93.05 -44.74 7.59
C LEU A 78 -91.89 -45.39 6.82
N THR A 79 -92.02 -46.64 6.38
CA THR A 79 -90.96 -47.31 5.59
C THR A 79 -90.73 -46.65 4.23
N THR A 80 -91.75 -46.03 3.62
CA THR A 80 -91.55 -45.19 2.43
C THR A 80 -90.97 -43.81 2.76
N ALA A 81 -91.16 -43.27 3.97
CA ALA A 81 -90.46 -42.06 4.42
C ALA A 81 -88.98 -42.32 4.72
N GLU A 82 -88.66 -43.44 5.37
CA GLU A 82 -87.29 -43.91 5.63
C GLU A 82 -86.53 -44.15 4.32
N ARG A 83 -87.10 -44.89 3.37
CA ARG A 83 -86.51 -45.09 2.02
C ARG A 83 -86.28 -43.78 1.26
N ARG A 84 -87.12 -42.75 1.48
CA ARG A 84 -86.89 -41.40 0.91
C ARG A 84 -85.75 -40.67 1.62
N LYS A 85 -85.57 -40.87 2.93
CA LYS A 85 -84.46 -40.29 3.69
C LYS A 85 -83.12 -40.94 3.39
N LEU A 86 -83.08 -42.26 3.18
CA LEU A 86 -81.89 -42.99 2.71
C LEU A 86 -81.45 -42.45 1.34
N ARG A 87 -82.34 -42.44 0.34
CA ARG A 87 -82.02 -41.85 -0.99
C ARG A 87 -81.56 -40.40 -0.91
N SER A 88 -82.20 -39.58 -0.07
CA SER A 88 -81.79 -38.19 0.14
C SER A 88 -80.44 -38.02 0.85
N LEU A 89 -79.93 -39.06 1.50
CA LEU A 89 -78.58 -39.13 2.06
C LEU A 89 -77.59 -39.62 1.00
N ASP A 90 -77.96 -40.66 0.24
CA ASP A 90 -77.18 -41.17 -0.91
C ASP A 90 -76.91 -40.02 -1.90
N ASP A 91 -77.98 -39.33 -2.33
CA ASP A 91 -77.99 -38.11 -3.15
C ASP A 91 -77.05 -36.99 -2.64
N LEU A 92 -76.81 -36.93 -1.33
CA LEU A 92 -75.96 -35.92 -0.70
C LEU A 92 -74.51 -36.38 -0.64
N THR A 93 -74.27 -37.67 -0.38
CA THR A 93 -72.92 -38.26 -0.45
C THR A 93 -72.37 -38.27 -1.86
N GLU A 94 -73.19 -38.53 -2.89
CA GLU A 94 -72.75 -38.44 -4.30
C GLU A 94 -72.34 -37.01 -4.67
N LYS A 95 -73.12 -36.00 -4.27
CA LYS A 95 -72.78 -34.58 -4.47
C LYS A 95 -71.48 -34.21 -3.76
N HIS A 96 -71.32 -34.61 -2.50
CA HIS A 96 -70.08 -34.35 -1.76
C HIS A 96 -68.86 -35.04 -2.40
N ASN A 97 -69.01 -36.29 -2.87
CA ASN A 97 -67.94 -37.01 -3.58
C ASN A 97 -67.58 -36.35 -4.92
N PHE A 98 -68.58 -35.84 -5.66
CA PHE A 98 -68.36 -35.07 -6.88
C PHE A 98 -67.61 -33.76 -6.60
N GLU A 99 -68.07 -32.97 -5.63
CA GLU A 99 -67.41 -31.73 -5.19
C GLU A 99 -65.97 -31.99 -4.75
N LEU A 100 -65.75 -33.01 -3.91
CA LEU A 100 -64.42 -33.42 -3.45
C LEU A 100 -63.49 -33.78 -4.62
N ASN A 101 -63.99 -34.44 -5.65
CA ASN A 101 -63.22 -34.78 -6.84
C ASN A 101 -62.94 -33.54 -7.73
N VAL A 102 -63.88 -32.60 -7.84
CA VAL A 102 -63.64 -31.30 -8.49
C VAL A 102 -62.58 -30.49 -7.72
N TYR A 103 -62.60 -30.48 -6.39
CA TYR A 103 -61.57 -29.81 -5.58
C TYR A 103 -60.20 -30.48 -5.72
N LYS A 104 -60.11 -31.83 -5.69
CA LYS A 104 -58.87 -32.55 -6.01
C LYS A 104 -58.31 -32.16 -7.38
N MET A 105 -59.15 -32.16 -8.42
CA MET A 105 -58.72 -31.80 -9.78
C MET A 105 -58.23 -30.35 -9.88
N LYS A 106 -58.90 -29.40 -9.20
CA LYS A 106 -58.43 -28.00 -9.09
C LYS A 106 -57.08 -27.91 -8.40
N ILE A 107 -56.88 -28.61 -7.28
CA ILE A 107 -55.61 -28.64 -6.55
C ILE A 107 -54.50 -29.24 -7.44
N CYS A 108 -54.74 -30.36 -8.13
CA CYS A 108 -53.78 -30.94 -9.07
C CYS A 108 -53.42 -29.98 -10.21
N HIS A 109 -54.38 -29.24 -10.76
CA HIS A 109 -54.12 -28.25 -11.80
C HIS A 109 -53.26 -27.09 -11.29
N VAL A 110 -53.60 -26.49 -10.14
CA VAL A 110 -52.80 -25.40 -9.53
C VAL A 110 -51.39 -25.87 -9.17
N LEU A 111 -51.22 -27.09 -8.64
CA LEU A 111 -49.90 -27.65 -8.36
C LEU A 111 -49.08 -27.86 -9.64
N HIS A 112 -49.70 -28.31 -10.73
CA HIS A 112 -49.02 -28.45 -12.03
C HIS A 112 -48.64 -27.08 -12.61
N GLU A 113 -49.53 -26.09 -12.56
CA GLU A 113 -49.29 -24.72 -13.01
C GLU A 113 -48.17 -24.02 -12.20
N HIS A 114 -48.14 -24.23 -10.88
CA HIS A 114 -47.05 -23.77 -10.03
C HIS A 114 -45.73 -24.46 -10.38
N GLN A 115 -45.76 -25.77 -10.68
CA GLN A 115 -44.57 -26.52 -11.08
C GLN A 115 -44.04 -26.09 -12.45
N THR A 116 -44.89 -25.85 -13.46
CA THR A 116 -44.44 -25.35 -14.77
C THR A 116 -43.85 -23.96 -14.66
N LYS A 117 -44.53 -23.02 -13.99
CA LYS A 117 -44.00 -21.67 -13.72
C LYS A 117 -42.66 -21.70 -12.96
N LEU A 118 -42.50 -22.63 -12.01
CA LEU A 118 -41.25 -22.81 -11.29
C LEU A 118 -40.13 -23.37 -12.19
N THR A 119 -40.45 -24.29 -13.12
CA THR A 119 -39.45 -24.78 -14.10
C THR A 119 -39.09 -23.72 -15.14
N GLU A 120 -40.06 -22.95 -15.65
CA GLU A 120 -39.84 -21.81 -16.57
C GLU A 120 -38.97 -20.72 -15.91
N ALA A 121 -39.25 -20.38 -14.66
CA ALA A 121 -38.42 -19.45 -13.90
C ALA A 121 -37.00 -19.98 -13.71
N ARG A 122 -36.79 -21.29 -13.51
CA ARG A 122 -35.44 -21.88 -13.39
C ARG A 122 -34.69 -21.85 -14.72
N THR A 123 -35.28 -22.33 -15.81
CA THR A 123 -34.63 -22.35 -17.13
C THR A 123 -34.32 -20.94 -17.64
N ASN A 124 -35.21 -19.97 -17.42
CA ASN A 124 -34.96 -18.57 -17.77
C ASN A 124 -33.79 -17.97 -16.97
N ASN A 125 -33.66 -18.29 -15.68
CA ASN A 125 -32.52 -17.87 -14.87
C ASN A 125 -31.22 -18.56 -15.30
N GLU A 126 -31.26 -19.85 -15.63
CA GLU A 126 -30.10 -20.61 -16.14
C GLU A 126 -29.59 -20.07 -17.48
N VAL A 127 -30.49 -19.75 -18.41
CA VAL A 127 -30.16 -19.12 -19.71
C VAL A 127 -29.59 -17.72 -19.53
N LEU A 128 -30.18 -16.91 -18.63
CA LEU A 128 -29.66 -15.57 -18.30
C LEU A 128 -28.26 -15.65 -17.68
N LEU A 129 -28.04 -16.59 -16.75
CA LEU A 129 -26.74 -16.80 -16.11
C LEU A 129 -25.69 -17.28 -17.11
N HIS A 130 -26.02 -18.21 -18.01
CA HIS A 130 -25.11 -18.63 -19.08
C HIS A 130 -24.78 -17.47 -20.02
N ARG A 131 -25.77 -16.65 -20.39
CA ARG A 131 -25.56 -15.47 -21.23
C ARG A 131 -24.60 -14.47 -20.57
N LEU A 132 -24.80 -14.13 -19.31
CA LEU A 132 -23.90 -13.26 -18.54
C LEU A 132 -22.49 -13.84 -18.42
N GLN A 133 -22.35 -15.17 -18.27
CA GLN A 133 -21.04 -15.83 -18.32
C GLN A 133 -20.37 -15.71 -19.69
N THR A 134 -21.11 -15.80 -20.80
CA THR A 134 -20.54 -15.61 -22.15
C THR A 134 -20.17 -14.15 -22.43
N GLU A 135 -20.97 -13.19 -21.98
CA GLU A 135 -20.70 -11.76 -22.13
C GLU A 135 -19.46 -11.36 -21.29
N ASN A 136 -19.37 -11.79 -20.03
CA ASN A 136 -18.18 -11.59 -19.19
C ASN A 136 -16.92 -12.20 -19.81
N ARG A 137 -17.00 -13.40 -20.41
CA ARG A 137 -15.86 -14.03 -21.10
C ARG A 137 -15.39 -13.27 -22.34
N SER A 138 -16.27 -12.53 -23.03
CA SER A 138 -15.88 -11.64 -24.13
C SER A 138 -15.05 -10.48 -23.58
N VAL A 139 -15.60 -9.78 -22.58
CA VAL A 139 -14.93 -8.63 -21.92
C VAL A 139 -13.60 -9.05 -21.28
N GLU A 140 -13.50 -10.24 -20.67
CA GLU A 140 -12.23 -10.77 -20.17
C GLU A 140 -11.17 -10.96 -21.26
N ASN A 141 -11.56 -11.35 -22.48
CA ASN A 141 -10.62 -11.52 -23.59
C ASN A 141 -10.24 -10.16 -24.19
N GLU A 142 -11.21 -9.27 -24.42
CA GLU A 142 -10.99 -7.91 -24.90
C GLU A 142 -10.02 -7.14 -23.97
N LEU A 143 -10.18 -7.28 -22.65
CA LEU A 143 -9.26 -6.72 -21.66
C LEU A 143 -7.86 -7.36 -21.70
N ARG A 144 -7.74 -8.66 -21.99
CA ARG A 144 -6.42 -9.32 -22.14
C ARG A 144 -5.68 -8.82 -23.38
N ASP A 145 -6.39 -8.62 -24.47
CA ASP A 145 -5.82 -8.11 -25.73
C ASP A 145 -5.34 -6.66 -25.57
N VAL A 146 -6.14 -5.80 -24.93
CA VAL A 146 -5.72 -4.43 -24.55
C VAL A 146 -4.50 -4.44 -23.62
N ILE A 147 -4.48 -5.30 -22.60
CA ILE A 147 -3.31 -5.47 -21.71
C ILE A 147 -2.07 -5.95 -22.47
N TRP A 148 -2.24 -6.76 -23.53
CA TRP A 148 -1.13 -7.23 -24.36
C TRP A 148 -0.60 -6.13 -25.28
N GLU A 149 -1.48 -5.37 -25.93
CA GLU A 149 -1.11 -4.18 -26.71
C GLU A 149 -0.36 -3.15 -25.86
N ASP A 150 -0.88 -2.80 -24.68
CA ASP A 150 -0.28 -1.76 -23.84
C ASP A 150 1.06 -2.22 -23.25
N LYS A 151 1.23 -3.52 -22.98
CA LYS A 151 2.55 -4.11 -22.68
C LYS A 151 3.51 -4.08 -23.87
N ALA A 152 3.02 -4.11 -25.11
CA ALA A 152 3.86 -3.94 -26.30
C ALA A 152 4.29 -2.48 -26.48
N LYS A 153 3.33 -1.53 -26.40
CA LYS A 153 3.57 -0.07 -26.46
C LYS A 153 4.55 0.37 -25.37
N LEU A 154 4.40 -0.13 -24.14
CA LEU A 154 5.32 0.16 -23.03
C LEU A 154 6.76 -0.29 -23.35
N ARG A 155 6.95 -1.51 -23.86
CA ARG A 155 8.28 -2.01 -24.25
C ARG A 155 8.91 -1.20 -25.39
N GLU A 156 8.12 -0.72 -26.34
CA GLU A 156 8.60 0.15 -27.42
C GLU A 156 9.05 1.52 -26.88
N MET A 157 8.31 2.09 -25.92
CA MET A 157 8.72 3.31 -25.20
C MET A 157 9.97 3.08 -24.32
N GLU A 158 10.08 1.94 -23.65
CA GLU A 158 11.26 1.56 -22.87
C GLU A 158 12.50 1.40 -23.76
N LEU A 159 12.39 0.74 -24.91
CA LEU A 159 13.50 0.55 -25.85
C LEU A 159 13.95 1.88 -26.45
N SER A 160 13.02 2.69 -26.97
CA SER A 160 13.33 4.01 -27.54
C SER A 160 13.91 4.98 -26.50
N HIS A 161 13.46 4.93 -25.25
CA HIS A 161 14.08 5.67 -24.15
C HIS A 161 15.50 5.19 -23.83
N ASN A 162 15.74 3.88 -23.81
CA ASN A 162 17.08 3.31 -23.62
C ASN A 162 18.04 3.74 -24.74
N ASP A 163 17.58 3.78 -25.99
CA ASP A 163 18.41 4.23 -27.12
C ASP A 163 18.68 5.74 -27.10
N LEU A 164 17.72 6.57 -26.68
CA LEU A 164 17.97 7.99 -26.39
C LEU A 164 19.04 8.18 -25.31
N VAL A 165 18.97 7.41 -24.21
CA VAL A 165 19.96 7.44 -23.13
C VAL A 165 21.34 6.95 -23.61
N ARG A 166 21.40 5.95 -24.50
CA ARG A 166 22.65 5.51 -25.14
C ARG A 166 23.25 6.61 -26.03
N MET A 167 22.44 7.28 -26.84
CA MET A 167 22.88 8.40 -27.67
C MET A 167 23.44 9.54 -26.82
N GLN A 168 22.72 9.98 -25.79
CA GLN A 168 23.17 11.05 -24.88
C GLN A 168 24.49 10.71 -24.17
N LYS A 169 24.66 9.45 -23.72
CA LYS A 169 25.94 8.98 -23.15
C LYS A 169 27.07 9.04 -24.17
N HIS A 170 26.83 8.57 -25.40
CA HIS A 170 27.85 8.60 -26.46
C HIS A 170 28.23 10.03 -26.89
N GLU A 171 27.27 10.96 -26.94
CA GLU A 171 27.57 12.38 -27.17
C GLU A 171 28.37 13.00 -26.01
N HIS A 172 28.05 12.65 -24.76
CA HIS A 172 28.82 13.08 -23.60
C HIS A 172 30.26 12.55 -23.63
N GLU A 173 30.46 11.25 -23.92
CA GLU A 173 31.78 10.64 -24.09
C GLU A 173 32.59 11.32 -25.21
N LYS A 174 31.96 11.60 -26.36
CA LYS A 174 32.55 12.31 -27.49
C LYS A 174 32.97 13.73 -27.10
N ASN A 175 32.14 14.45 -26.35
CA ASN A 175 32.45 15.79 -25.86
C ASN A 175 33.58 15.79 -24.82
N VAL A 176 33.59 14.82 -23.89
CA VAL A 176 34.70 14.62 -22.93
C VAL A 176 36.00 14.25 -23.66
N MET A 177 35.96 13.42 -24.70
CA MET A 177 37.13 13.11 -25.53
C MET A 177 37.65 14.35 -26.25
N ASN A 178 36.78 15.16 -26.84
CA ASN A 178 37.16 16.39 -27.53
C ASN A 178 37.82 17.38 -26.56
N LEU A 179 37.21 17.59 -25.39
CA LEU A 179 37.74 18.47 -24.35
C LEU A 179 39.11 17.98 -23.83
N ARG A 180 39.30 16.66 -23.66
CA ARG A 180 40.61 16.07 -23.33
C ARG A 180 41.66 16.36 -24.42
N LYS A 181 41.30 16.21 -25.70
CA LYS A 181 42.19 16.52 -26.84
C LYS A 181 42.55 18.01 -26.91
N GLU A 182 41.62 18.90 -26.60
CA GLU A 182 41.90 20.33 -26.49
C GLU A 182 42.86 20.66 -25.35
N TYR A 183 42.64 20.11 -24.14
CA TYR A 183 43.55 20.35 -23.02
C TYR A 183 44.94 19.75 -23.27
N GLN A 184 45.03 18.59 -23.93
CA GLN A 184 46.31 18.03 -24.36
C GLN A 184 47.04 18.97 -25.32
N ARG A 185 46.37 19.47 -26.38
CA ARG A 185 46.94 20.48 -27.30
C ARG A 185 47.42 21.72 -26.56
N LYS A 186 46.55 22.33 -25.74
CA LYS A 186 46.87 23.51 -24.92
C LYS A 186 48.09 23.29 -24.00
N ALA A 187 48.30 22.07 -23.50
CA ALA A 187 49.47 21.71 -22.70
C ALA A 187 50.73 21.47 -23.55
N GLU A 188 50.61 20.87 -24.73
CA GLU A 188 51.70 20.68 -25.69
C GLU A 188 52.17 22.02 -26.28
N ASP A 189 51.24 22.90 -26.69
CA ASP A 189 51.50 24.27 -27.18
C ASP A 189 52.24 25.11 -26.11
N LEU A 190 51.77 25.06 -24.86
CA LEU A 190 52.39 25.76 -23.73
C LEU A 190 53.79 25.21 -23.42
N ARG A 191 53.98 23.88 -23.48
CA ARG A 191 55.28 23.24 -23.32
C ARG A 191 56.26 23.68 -24.40
N LEU A 192 55.84 23.65 -25.67
CA LEU A 192 56.66 24.09 -26.80
C LEU A 192 57.06 25.56 -26.66
N SER A 193 56.12 26.43 -26.29
CA SER A 193 56.39 27.85 -26.04
C SER A 193 57.45 28.07 -24.94
N PHE A 194 57.43 27.28 -23.86
CA PHE A 194 58.48 27.32 -22.84
C PHE A 194 59.81 26.71 -23.29
N GLU A 195 59.80 25.64 -24.09
CA GLU A 195 61.02 25.04 -24.66
C GLU A 195 61.72 26.02 -25.63
N ASP A 196 60.96 26.72 -26.48
CA ASP A 196 61.46 27.77 -27.37
C ASP A 196 61.99 28.99 -26.61
N ALA A 197 61.26 29.48 -25.60
CA ALA A 197 61.71 30.59 -24.76
C ALA A 197 63.03 30.25 -24.03
N MET A 198 63.13 29.04 -23.46
CA MET A 198 64.37 28.55 -22.85
C MET A 198 65.48 28.34 -23.89
N GLY A 199 65.15 27.93 -25.11
CA GLY A 199 66.06 27.83 -26.24
C GLY A 199 66.62 29.20 -26.66
N ALA A 200 65.79 30.23 -26.73
CA ALA A 200 66.18 31.60 -27.04
C ALA A 200 67.11 32.19 -25.96
N ILE A 201 66.76 32.03 -24.68
CA ILE A 201 67.61 32.48 -23.55
C ILE A 201 68.98 31.77 -23.58
N ARG A 202 69.02 30.46 -23.87
CA ARG A 202 70.27 29.70 -24.03
C ARG A 202 71.13 30.21 -25.20
N LYS A 203 70.52 30.53 -26.35
CA LYS A 203 71.22 31.12 -27.51
C LYS A 203 71.80 32.49 -27.13
N GLN A 204 70.99 33.40 -26.60
CA GLN A 204 71.43 34.73 -26.17
C GLN A 204 72.59 34.66 -25.18
N LYS A 205 72.51 33.82 -24.13
CA LYS A 205 73.59 33.68 -23.14
C LYS A 205 74.85 32.99 -23.67
N SER A 206 74.76 32.28 -24.79
CA SER A 206 75.92 31.77 -25.54
C SER A 206 76.56 32.87 -26.39
N GLU A 207 75.73 33.71 -27.02
CA GLU A 207 76.16 34.85 -27.84
C GLU A 207 76.80 35.96 -26.99
N ASP A 208 76.19 36.33 -25.86
CA ASP A 208 76.76 37.22 -24.84
C ASP A 208 78.18 36.76 -24.46
N ARG A 209 78.31 35.48 -24.06
CA ARG A 209 79.58 34.87 -23.66
C ARG A 209 80.61 34.89 -24.80
N ARG A 210 80.18 34.63 -26.03
CA ARG A 210 81.06 34.66 -27.22
C ARG A 210 81.50 36.07 -27.57
N ALA A 211 80.67 37.09 -27.34
CA ALA A 211 81.03 38.49 -27.50
C ALA A 211 82.04 38.94 -26.41
N ASP A 212 81.83 38.56 -25.15
CA ASP A 212 82.76 38.85 -24.06
C ASP A 212 84.11 38.16 -24.24
N VAL A 213 84.13 36.89 -24.67
CA VAL A 213 85.38 36.19 -25.04
C VAL A 213 86.14 36.97 -26.12
N LYS A 214 85.48 37.36 -27.23
CA LYS A 214 86.09 38.21 -28.28
C LYS A 214 86.60 39.55 -27.74
N LYS A 215 85.88 40.16 -26.78
CA LYS A 215 86.25 41.43 -26.13
C LYS A 215 87.42 41.28 -25.15
N ILE A 216 87.67 40.08 -24.63
CA ILE A 216 88.86 39.72 -23.84
C ILE A 216 90.02 39.39 -24.78
N GLU A 217 89.79 38.60 -25.84
CA GLU A 217 90.76 38.26 -26.88
C GLU A 217 91.34 39.53 -27.51
N ARG A 218 90.51 40.45 -28.00
CA ARG A 218 90.97 41.75 -28.56
C ARG A 218 91.85 42.51 -27.57
N ARG A 219 91.43 42.63 -26.30
CA ARG A 219 92.21 43.32 -25.26
C ARG A 219 93.54 42.63 -24.96
N LYS A 220 93.60 41.29 -25.01
CA LYS A 220 94.84 40.53 -24.88
C LYS A 220 95.74 40.72 -26.10
N SER A 221 95.21 40.67 -27.32
CA SER A 221 95.96 40.94 -28.55
C SER A 221 96.54 42.36 -28.59
N GLU A 222 95.76 43.35 -28.16
CA GLU A 222 96.21 44.75 -28.04
C GLU A 222 97.32 44.91 -26.98
N HIS A 223 97.17 44.26 -25.82
CA HIS A 223 98.21 44.26 -24.79
C HIS A 223 99.49 43.54 -25.25
N ILE A 224 99.38 42.40 -25.95
CA ILE A 224 100.51 41.68 -26.56
C ILE A 224 101.19 42.56 -27.62
N ALA A 225 100.44 43.23 -28.50
CA ALA A 225 101.00 44.12 -29.51
C ALA A 225 101.71 45.33 -28.88
N HIS A 226 101.15 45.92 -27.82
CA HIS A 226 101.80 46.99 -27.06
C HIS A 226 103.08 46.50 -26.37
N LEU A 227 103.03 45.36 -25.68
CA LEU A 227 104.20 44.75 -25.01
C LEU A 227 105.31 44.40 -26.01
N MET A 228 104.95 43.90 -27.20
CA MET A 228 105.90 43.66 -28.30
C MET A 228 106.52 44.96 -28.84
N SER A 229 105.80 46.09 -28.82
CA SER A 229 106.39 47.40 -29.15
C SER A 229 107.34 47.87 -28.05
N VAL A 230 106.89 47.85 -26.78
CA VAL A 230 107.71 48.26 -25.64
C VAL A 230 108.99 47.44 -25.57
N HIS A 231 108.92 46.11 -25.69
CA HIS A 231 110.12 45.27 -25.73
C HIS A 231 111.00 45.52 -26.95
N LYS A 232 110.46 45.90 -28.12
CA LYS A 232 111.26 46.29 -29.28
C LYS A 232 111.99 47.62 -29.03
N ASP A 233 111.32 48.59 -28.40
CA ASP A 233 111.87 49.90 -28.09
C ASP A 233 112.88 49.82 -26.93
N GLU A 234 112.64 48.97 -25.93
CA GLU A 234 113.59 48.58 -24.89
C GLU A 234 114.79 47.86 -25.48
N PHE A 235 114.61 46.90 -26.39
CA PHE A 235 115.72 46.19 -27.02
C PHE A 235 116.56 47.11 -27.91
N GLN A 236 115.94 48.12 -28.55
CA GLN A 236 116.66 49.16 -29.26
C GLN A 236 117.37 50.13 -28.31
N GLN A 237 116.79 50.47 -27.16
CA GLN A 237 117.47 51.23 -26.10
C GLN A 237 118.65 50.45 -25.51
N ILE A 238 118.50 49.15 -25.26
CA ILE A 238 119.58 48.25 -24.82
C ILE A 238 120.68 48.16 -25.89
N LYS A 239 120.31 48.08 -27.17
CA LYS A 239 121.28 48.10 -28.29
C LYS A 239 122.01 49.43 -28.40
N ASN A 240 121.33 50.56 -28.18
CA ASN A 240 121.95 51.88 -28.11
C ASN A 240 122.85 51.97 -26.88
N TYR A 241 122.38 51.58 -25.70
CA TYR A 241 123.16 51.54 -24.46
C TYR A 241 124.42 50.66 -24.58
N TYR A 242 124.36 49.51 -25.25
CA TYR A 242 125.54 48.72 -25.57
C TYR A 242 126.44 49.39 -26.63
N HIS A 243 125.90 50.15 -27.57
CA HIS A 243 126.70 50.95 -28.51
C HIS A 243 127.44 52.09 -27.79
N ASP A 244 126.72 52.83 -26.93
CA ASP A 244 127.22 53.90 -26.08
C ASP A 244 128.22 53.35 -25.05
N ILE A 245 128.01 52.14 -24.51
CA ILE A 245 129.00 51.41 -23.71
C ILE A 245 130.19 50.99 -24.58
N THR A 246 130.04 50.53 -25.82
CA THR A 246 131.23 50.24 -26.65
C THR A 246 132.03 51.50 -26.99
N HIS A 247 131.38 52.67 -27.05
CA HIS A 247 132.04 53.96 -27.22
C HIS A 247 132.72 54.43 -25.92
N ASN A 248 131.97 54.51 -24.81
CA ASN A 248 132.51 54.82 -23.48
C ASN A 248 133.58 53.82 -23.04
N ASN A 249 133.50 52.53 -23.38
CA ASN A 249 134.55 51.56 -23.11
C ASN A 249 135.78 51.78 -23.99
N LEU A 250 135.63 52.32 -25.21
CA LEU A 250 136.77 52.72 -26.04
C LEU A 250 137.56 53.88 -25.38
N ASP A 251 136.85 54.77 -24.69
CA ASP A 251 137.44 55.87 -23.92
C ASP A 251 137.90 55.46 -22.51
N LEU A 252 137.16 54.59 -21.82
CA LEU A 252 137.51 54.00 -20.53
C LEU A 252 138.71 53.04 -20.66
N ILE A 253 138.93 52.41 -21.82
CA ILE A 253 140.17 51.66 -22.11
C ILE A 253 141.38 52.59 -22.27
N LYS A 254 141.18 53.90 -22.50
CA LYS A 254 142.25 54.91 -22.41
C LYS A 254 142.55 55.24 -20.96
N SER A 255 141.54 55.52 -20.11
CA SER A 255 141.75 55.92 -18.71
C SER A 255 142.07 54.76 -17.75
N LEU A 256 141.56 53.55 -17.97
CA LEU A 256 141.91 52.37 -17.15
C LEU A 256 143.37 51.96 -17.30
N LYS A 257 144.07 52.41 -18.36
CA LYS A 257 145.54 52.28 -18.44
C LYS A 257 146.27 53.16 -17.42
N GLU A 258 145.62 54.21 -16.92
CA GLU A 258 146.12 55.06 -15.85
C GLU A 258 145.66 54.50 -14.48
N GLU A 259 144.39 54.12 -14.36
CA GLU A 259 143.76 53.76 -13.06
C GLU A 259 144.09 52.36 -12.53
N VAL A 260 144.56 51.42 -13.36
CA VAL A 260 145.05 50.09 -12.94
C VAL A 260 146.24 50.18 -11.95
N LEU A 261 146.88 51.34 -11.81
CA LEU A 261 147.91 51.59 -10.81
C LEU A 261 147.38 51.68 -9.36
N ASP A 262 146.12 52.09 -9.14
CA ASP A 262 145.64 52.49 -7.80
C ASP A 262 144.70 51.50 -7.10
N LEU A 263 143.92 50.70 -7.83
CA LEU A 263 142.93 49.79 -7.22
C LEU A 263 143.52 48.59 -6.46
N LYS A 264 144.85 48.46 -6.40
CA LYS A 264 145.58 47.39 -5.68
C LYS A 264 145.59 47.50 -4.15
N LYS A 265 144.71 48.32 -3.55
CA LYS A 265 144.86 48.85 -2.17
C LYS A 265 143.68 48.65 -1.19
N LYS A 266 142.49 48.18 -1.60
CA LYS A 266 141.26 48.23 -0.76
C LYS A 266 140.34 47.00 -0.83
N GLU A 267 140.90 45.79 -0.74
CA GLU A 267 140.12 44.53 -0.79
C GLU A 267 139.86 43.89 0.59
N HIS A 268 140.20 44.58 1.70
CA HIS A 268 140.30 43.98 3.05
C HIS A 268 139.33 44.57 4.08
N SER A 269 138.02 44.62 3.76
CA SER A 269 136.99 45.29 4.60
C SER A 269 135.82 44.39 5.02
N ASP A 270 135.43 43.40 4.22
CA ASP A 270 134.01 42.98 4.18
C ASP A 270 133.67 41.72 5.00
N GLU A 271 134.59 41.20 5.82
CA GLU A 271 134.37 40.02 6.68
C GLU A 271 133.36 40.25 7.84
N LYS A 272 132.82 41.47 8.00
CA LYS A 272 131.99 41.84 9.16
C LYS A 272 130.50 41.49 9.07
N ALA A 273 129.99 41.06 7.91
CA ALA A 273 128.55 40.86 7.69
C ALA A 273 127.93 39.65 8.45
N MET A 274 128.72 38.74 9.00
CA MET A 274 128.25 37.43 9.49
C MET A 274 127.47 37.45 10.84
N ALA A 275 127.45 38.57 11.57
CA ALA A 275 126.91 38.62 12.93
C ALA A 275 125.37 38.80 13.01
N GLU A 276 124.75 39.49 12.05
CA GLU A 276 123.36 39.96 12.17
C GLU A 276 122.33 38.83 12.04
N ILE A 277 122.64 37.81 11.23
CA ILE A 277 121.75 36.69 10.90
C ILE A 277 121.32 35.91 12.15
N ALA A 278 122.21 35.77 13.14
CA ALA A 278 121.94 35.01 14.36
C ALA A 278 120.84 35.63 15.25
N GLN A 279 120.64 36.95 15.19
CA GLN A 279 119.70 37.65 16.08
C GLN A 279 118.24 37.61 15.59
N ILE A 280 118.02 37.34 14.30
CA ILE A 280 116.70 37.31 13.66
C ILE A 280 115.92 36.03 14.05
N ASN A 281 116.57 34.86 13.99
CA ASN A 281 115.95 33.56 14.30
C ASN A 281 115.34 33.48 15.70
N LYS A 282 115.83 34.27 16.67
CA LYS A 282 115.32 34.27 18.06
C LYS A 282 114.00 35.06 18.22
N LYS A 283 113.59 35.87 17.24
CA LYS A 283 112.33 36.66 17.28
C LYS A 283 111.11 35.91 16.70
N LEU A 284 111.32 34.87 15.90
CA LEU A 284 110.26 34.17 15.14
C LEU A 284 109.56 33.04 15.92
N SER A 285 110.08 32.61 17.06
CA SER A 285 109.59 31.46 17.81
C SER A 285 108.35 31.73 18.68
N GLU A 286 108.10 32.98 19.05
CA GLU A 286 106.93 33.36 19.85
C GLU A 286 105.64 33.52 19.03
N PRO A 287 105.64 34.19 17.85
CA PRO A 287 104.47 34.24 16.97
C PRO A 287 103.95 32.86 16.56
N LEU A 288 104.87 31.94 16.24
CA LEU A 288 104.54 30.55 15.87
C LEU A 288 103.70 29.83 16.95
N LYS A 289 103.98 30.09 18.23
CA LYS A 289 103.22 29.51 19.36
C LYS A 289 101.86 30.18 19.59
N ARG A 290 101.64 31.42 19.13
CA ARG A 290 100.32 32.07 19.15
C ARG A 290 99.44 31.49 18.05
N HIS A 291 99.93 31.46 16.82
CA HIS A 291 99.19 30.94 15.66
C HIS A 291 98.82 29.45 15.78
N LEU A 292 99.64 28.62 16.44
CA LEU A 292 99.28 27.23 16.71
C LEU A 292 98.04 27.10 17.62
N ARG A 293 97.88 27.99 18.62
CA ARG A 293 96.69 27.99 19.49
C ARG A 293 95.47 28.56 18.77
N GLU A 294 95.64 29.63 18.00
CA GLU A 294 94.57 30.18 17.16
C GLU A 294 94.02 29.11 16.19
N VAL A 295 94.88 28.25 15.64
CA VAL A 295 94.44 27.09 14.82
C VAL A 295 93.69 26.05 15.66
N GLU A 296 94.16 25.71 16.87
CA GLU A 296 93.44 24.78 17.76
C GLU A 296 92.04 25.32 18.12
N ASP A 297 91.94 26.56 18.57
CA ASP A 297 90.68 27.23 18.93
C ASP A 297 89.72 27.32 17.72
N LEU A 298 90.20 27.76 16.55
CA LEU A 298 89.39 27.82 15.33
C LEU A 298 88.90 26.44 14.88
N THR A 299 89.68 25.36 15.07
CA THR A 299 89.18 24.00 14.77
C THR A 299 88.14 23.51 15.78
N ALA A 300 88.14 24.03 17.02
CA ALA A 300 87.09 23.75 18.00
C ALA A 300 85.78 24.49 17.64
N GLU A 301 85.88 25.77 17.27
CA GLU A 301 84.73 26.55 16.77
C GLU A 301 84.12 25.95 15.50
N LEU A 302 84.95 25.54 14.54
CA LEU A 302 84.48 24.96 13.27
C LEU A 302 83.72 23.64 13.52
N ARG A 303 84.19 22.78 14.44
CA ARG A 303 83.47 21.56 14.86
C ARG A 303 82.14 21.87 15.57
N ASN A 304 82.04 22.98 16.30
CA ASN A 304 80.78 23.43 16.88
C ASN A 304 79.82 23.87 15.78
N TYR A 305 80.27 24.73 14.87
CA TYR A 305 79.48 25.21 13.73
C TYR A 305 78.98 24.08 12.82
N GLU A 306 79.79 23.03 12.58
CA GLU A 306 79.34 21.83 11.85
C GLU A 306 78.23 21.06 12.57
N ARG A 307 78.32 20.91 13.90
CA ARG A 307 77.28 20.28 14.72
C ARG A 307 75.98 21.08 14.68
N ASP A 308 76.07 22.40 14.85
CA ASP A 308 74.93 23.29 14.91
C ASP A 308 74.24 23.40 13.54
N LYS A 309 75.02 23.34 12.45
CA LYS A 309 74.52 23.21 11.07
C LYS A 309 73.72 21.93 10.85
N LEU A 310 74.17 20.79 11.37
CA LEU A 310 73.44 19.51 11.30
C LEU A 310 72.14 19.57 12.13
N GLN A 311 72.18 20.14 13.34
CA GLN A 311 70.98 20.36 14.15
C GLN A 311 69.98 21.32 13.48
N LEU A 312 70.47 22.36 12.79
CA LEU A 312 69.65 23.29 12.00
C LEU A 312 69.01 22.62 10.78
N GLN A 313 69.64 21.60 10.19
CA GLN A 313 69.04 20.79 9.13
C GLN A 313 67.93 19.89 9.68
N ALA A 314 68.21 19.09 10.72
CA ALA A 314 67.23 18.21 11.35
C ALA A 314 66.01 18.97 11.91
N THR A 315 66.20 20.17 12.48
CA THR A 315 65.09 21.02 12.95
C THR A 315 64.28 21.61 11.80
N LYS A 316 64.88 22.00 10.67
CA LYS A 316 64.15 22.44 9.47
C LYS A 316 63.32 21.32 8.85
N GLU A 317 63.88 20.12 8.72
CA GLU A 317 63.13 18.93 8.29
C GLU A 317 61.98 18.62 9.26
N ARG A 318 62.21 18.76 10.57
CA ARG A 318 61.16 18.60 11.57
C ARG A 318 60.05 19.63 11.43
N ILE A 319 60.38 20.90 11.21
CA ILE A 319 59.41 21.99 10.98
C ILE A 319 58.59 21.70 9.71
N LEU A 320 59.22 21.36 8.59
CA LEU A 320 58.52 20.97 7.36
C LEU A 320 57.57 19.77 7.59
N SER A 321 57.98 18.77 8.37
CA SER A 321 57.12 17.64 8.74
C SER A 321 55.91 18.03 9.59
N LEU A 322 56.02 19.10 10.39
CA LEU A 322 54.96 19.62 11.25
C LEU A 322 54.03 20.57 10.49
N GLU A 323 54.56 21.44 9.63
CA GLU A 323 53.77 22.28 8.73
C GLU A 323 52.88 21.45 7.80
N ASN A 324 53.41 20.36 7.22
CA ASN A 324 52.62 19.50 6.34
C ASN A 324 51.52 18.75 7.13
N LYS A 325 51.79 18.34 8.37
CA LYS A 325 50.75 17.79 9.26
C LYS A 325 49.70 18.83 9.64
N LEU A 326 50.10 20.07 9.92
CA LEU A 326 49.19 21.16 10.24
C LEU A 326 48.30 21.51 9.04
N LYS A 327 48.86 21.57 7.83
CA LYS A 327 48.11 21.75 6.57
C LYS A 327 47.07 20.63 6.38
N ASN A 328 47.47 19.36 6.52
CA ASN A 328 46.54 18.22 6.42
C ASN A 328 45.42 18.31 7.47
N ILE A 329 45.74 18.51 8.75
CA ILE A 329 44.75 18.62 9.83
C ILE A 329 43.82 19.83 9.62
N SER A 330 44.32 20.95 9.11
CA SER A 330 43.49 22.12 8.79
C SER A 330 42.48 21.83 7.66
N TRP A 331 42.88 21.06 6.65
CA TRP A 331 41.99 20.62 5.57
C TRP A 331 40.98 19.55 6.04
N GLU A 332 41.42 18.61 6.87
CA GLU A 332 40.55 17.60 7.50
C GLU A 332 39.48 18.27 8.37
N ASN A 333 39.86 19.27 9.17
CA ASN A 333 38.93 20.06 9.98
C ASN A 333 37.94 20.87 9.11
N GLU A 334 38.40 21.52 8.04
CA GLU A 334 37.54 22.27 7.11
C GLU A 334 36.48 21.36 6.46
N VAL A 335 36.89 20.16 6.00
CA VAL A 335 35.99 19.13 5.44
C VAL A 335 35.03 18.58 6.50
N LEU A 336 35.43 18.50 7.77
CA LEU A 336 34.54 18.08 8.86
C LEU A 336 33.52 19.17 9.24
N LEU A 337 33.93 20.45 9.27
CA LEU A 337 33.03 21.58 9.53
C LEU A 337 31.93 21.69 8.46
N GLN A 338 32.30 21.57 7.18
CA GLN A 338 31.32 21.59 6.07
C GLN A 338 30.33 20.42 6.15
N LYS A 339 30.77 19.24 6.60
CA LYS A 339 29.88 18.08 6.85
C LYS A 339 28.98 18.29 8.08
N GLU A 340 29.50 18.92 9.13
CA GLU A 340 28.72 19.24 10.33
C GLU A 340 27.64 20.29 10.03
N GLU A 341 27.94 21.26 9.16
CA GLU A 341 26.98 22.26 8.68
C GLU A 341 25.87 21.61 7.84
N GLN A 342 26.23 20.80 6.84
CA GLN A 342 25.25 20.03 6.05
C GLN A 342 24.36 19.12 6.94
N ALA A 343 24.94 18.43 7.93
CA ALA A 343 24.17 17.61 8.86
C ALA A 343 23.23 18.42 9.77
N LYS A 344 23.59 19.68 10.12
CA LYS A 344 22.69 20.61 10.83
C LYS A 344 21.55 21.09 9.93
N GLU A 345 21.82 21.41 8.66
CA GLU A 345 20.78 21.77 7.70
C GLU A 345 19.78 20.61 7.47
N GLU A 346 20.29 19.39 7.25
CA GLU A 346 19.45 18.20 7.10
C GLU A 346 18.60 17.94 8.35
N ARG A 347 19.19 18.03 9.55
CA ARG A 347 18.47 17.92 10.83
C ARG A 347 17.36 18.97 10.92
N ASP A 348 17.64 20.23 10.62
CA ASP A 348 16.67 21.32 10.76
C ASP A 348 15.54 21.22 9.72
N ILE A 349 15.84 20.74 8.52
CA ILE A 349 14.84 20.41 7.50
C ILE A 349 13.96 19.23 7.96
N LEU A 350 14.55 18.19 8.55
CA LEU A 350 13.82 17.04 9.09
C LEU A 350 12.95 17.42 10.29
N GLN A 351 13.44 18.28 11.18
CA GLN A 351 12.69 18.74 12.35
C GLN A 351 11.51 19.63 11.93
N ARG A 352 11.71 20.60 11.02
CA ARG A 352 10.59 21.40 10.45
C ARG A 352 9.54 20.52 9.77
N LYS A 353 9.95 19.44 9.09
CA LYS A 353 9.02 18.45 8.51
C LYS A 353 8.27 17.65 9.58
N LEU A 354 8.95 17.26 10.67
CA LEU A 354 8.33 16.57 11.80
C LEU A 354 7.28 17.47 12.48
N ASP A 355 7.63 18.72 12.79
CA ASP A 355 6.75 19.70 13.42
C ASP A 355 5.51 19.97 12.54
N TYR A 356 5.71 20.15 11.22
CA TYR A 356 4.63 20.30 10.26
C TYR A 356 3.71 19.06 10.23
N ASN A 357 4.29 17.85 10.12
CA ASN A 357 3.52 16.61 10.04
C ASN A 357 2.74 16.33 11.33
N LEU A 358 3.33 16.59 12.50
CA LEU A 358 2.69 16.44 13.81
C LEU A 358 1.48 17.38 13.90
N LEU A 359 1.67 18.65 13.53
CA LEU A 359 0.63 19.67 13.56
C LEU A 359 -0.48 19.42 12.51
N GLU A 360 -0.17 18.79 11.38
CA GLU A 360 -1.18 18.34 10.42
C GLU A 360 -1.97 17.11 10.94
N VAL A 361 -1.29 16.14 11.57
CA VAL A 361 -1.94 14.99 12.22
C VAL A 361 -2.85 15.44 13.36
N GLU A 362 -2.40 16.39 14.19
CA GLU A 362 -3.19 16.98 15.27
C GLU A 362 -4.43 17.71 14.73
N LYS A 363 -4.29 18.51 13.66
CA LYS A 363 -5.43 19.13 12.95
C LYS A 363 -6.41 18.09 12.39
N ARG A 364 -5.93 17.02 11.78
CA ARG A 364 -6.77 15.92 11.26
C ARG A 364 -7.49 15.17 12.39
N ALA A 365 -6.82 14.95 13.52
CA ALA A 365 -7.38 14.27 14.69
C ALA A 365 -8.44 15.13 15.40
N SER A 366 -8.14 16.41 15.67
CA SER A 366 -9.08 17.36 16.28
C SER A 366 -10.29 17.65 15.39
N PHE A 367 -10.11 17.81 14.07
CA PHE A 367 -11.23 17.91 13.13
C PHE A 367 -12.11 16.64 13.15
N LYS A 368 -11.51 15.45 13.18
CA LYS A 368 -12.26 14.19 13.31
C LYS A 368 -12.99 14.09 14.65
N ALA A 369 -12.41 14.58 15.74
CA ALA A 369 -13.07 14.62 17.05
C ALA A 369 -14.30 15.54 17.00
N LEU A 370 -14.16 16.77 16.49
CA LEU A 370 -15.25 17.73 16.33
C LEU A 370 -16.39 17.20 15.44
N VAL A 371 -16.08 16.46 14.37
CA VAL A 371 -17.07 15.80 13.51
C VAL A 371 -17.78 14.62 14.20
N MET A 372 -17.13 13.96 15.17
CA MET A 372 -17.78 12.94 16.00
C MET A 372 -18.63 13.56 17.11
N GLU A 373 -18.16 14.62 17.74
CA GLU A 373 -18.85 15.40 18.78
C GLU A 373 -20.15 16.00 18.23
N THR A 374 -20.07 16.80 17.15
CA THR A 374 -21.26 17.34 16.47
C THR A 374 -22.23 16.26 15.95
N LYS A 375 -21.73 15.07 15.61
CA LYS A 375 -22.59 13.93 15.26
C LYS A 375 -23.27 13.30 16.48
N LEU A 376 -22.60 13.25 17.63
CA LEU A 376 -23.19 12.82 18.90
C LEU A 376 -24.26 13.81 19.35
N ASP A 377 -24.01 15.12 19.27
CA ASP A 377 -24.99 16.17 19.57
C ASP A 377 -26.27 16.01 18.75
N VAL A 378 -26.15 15.80 17.43
CA VAL A 378 -27.29 15.59 16.53
C VAL A 378 -28.04 14.30 16.87
N LEU A 379 -27.32 13.20 17.14
CA LEU A 379 -27.94 11.92 17.52
C LEU A 379 -28.63 11.98 18.89
N GLN A 380 -28.06 12.69 19.86
CA GLN A 380 -28.67 12.92 21.16
C GLN A 380 -29.91 13.81 21.02
N ALA A 381 -29.81 14.93 20.30
CA ALA A 381 -30.95 15.80 20.06
C ALA A 381 -32.07 15.09 19.27
N ASP A 382 -31.77 14.11 18.41
CA ASP A 382 -32.79 13.27 17.77
C ASP A 382 -33.33 12.18 18.70
N LEU A 383 -32.52 11.62 19.59
CA LEU A 383 -32.99 10.71 20.66
C LEU A 383 -33.98 11.42 21.59
N GLU A 384 -33.64 12.61 22.10
CA GLU A 384 -34.51 13.43 22.95
C GLU A 384 -35.85 13.76 22.26
N LYS A 385 -35.85 14.03 20.94
CA LYS A 385 -37.08 14.19 20.13
C LYS A 385 -37.89 12.89 20.02
N LYS A 386 -37.25 11.72 19.99
CA LYS A 386 -37.94 10.42 19.95
C LYS A 386 -38.51 10.02 21.30
N GLU A 387 -37.78 10.24 22.39
CA GLU A 387 -38.23 10.00 23.77
C GLU A 387 -39.40 10.92 24.15
N THR A 388 -39.31 12.22 23.85
CA THR A 388 -40.43 13.15 24.08
C THR A 388 -41.66 12.82 23.24
N ALA A 389 -41.49 12.41 21.98
CA ALA A 389 -42.60 11.92 21.16
C ALA A 389 -43.20 10.59 21.70
N LEU A 390 -42.36 9.65 22.15
CA LEU A 390 -42.79 8.41 22.78
C LEU A 390 -43.61 8.68 24.04
N HIS A 391 -43.15 9.56 24.92
CA HIS A 391 -43.90 9.98 26.11
C HIS A 391 -45.24 10.62 25.76
N GLN A 392 -45.32 11.46 24.72
CA GLN A 392 -46.59 12.02 24.26
C GLN A 392 -47.57 10.95 23.74
N VAL A 393 -47.08 9.93 23.02
CA VAL A 393 -47.91 8.79 22.57
C VAL A 393 -48.36 7.94 23.75
N LEU A 394 -47.50 7.66 24.73
CA LEU A 394 -47.86 6.90 25.94
C LEU A 394 -48.93 7.62 26.77
N ILE A 395 -48.78 8.93 26.98
CA ILE A 395 -49.77 9.76 27.71
C ILE A 395 -51.11 9.82 26.96
N SER A 396 -51.10 10.03 25.63
CA SER A 396 -52.33 10.19 24.85
C SER A 396 -53.07 8.87 24.56
N THR A 397 -52.37 7.72 24.59
CA THR A 397 -52.99 6.39 24.44
C THR A 397 -53.48 5.80 25.77
N ASN A 398 -53.04 6.36 26.91
CA ASN A 398 -53.45 5.98 28.26
C ASN A 398 -53.26 4.47 28.56
N LEU A 399 -52.23 3.86 27.95
CA LEU A 399 -51.89 2.45 28.09
C LEU A 399 -51.24 2.17 29.44
N GLN A 400 -51.63 1.06 30.08
CA GLN A 400 -51.01 0.62 31.34
C GLN A 400 -49.56 0.16 31.08
N PRO A 401 -48.55 0.67 31.81
CA PRO A 401 -47.14 0.35 31.56
C PRO A 401 -46.83 -1.16 31.60
N GLU A 402 -47.51 -1.90 32.47
CA GLU A 402 -47.31 -3.34 32.68
C GLU A 402 -47.71 -4.19 31.46
N LEU A 403 -48.63 -3.70 30.61
CA LEU A 403 -49.06 -4.39 29.39
C LEU A 403 -48.15 -4.09 28.17
N LEU A 404 -47.30 -3.06 28.27
CA LEU A 404 -46.33 -2.69 27.24
C LEU A 404 -44.98 -3.41 27.39
N GLY A 405 -44.66 -3.93 28.58
CA GLY A 405 -43.38 -4.59 28.86
C GLY A 405 -43.10 -5.79 27.96
N GLU A 406 -43.93 -6.83 28.01
CA GLU A 406 -43.75 -8.05 27.21
C GLU A 406 -43.59 -7.82 25.69
N PRO A 407 -44.50 -7.10 25.00
CA PRO A 407 -44.37 -6.93 23.54
C PRO A 407 -43.18 -6.05 23.15
N THR A 408 -42.77 -5.09 23.99
CA THR A 408 -41.56 -4.28 23.75
C THR A 408 -40.31 -5.14 23.91
N GLN A 409 -40.18 -5.88 25.01
CA GLN A 409 -39.04 -6.79 25.25
C GLN A 409 -38.88 -7.84 24.15
N ARG A 410 -39.97 -8.48 23.72
CA ARG A 410 -39.92 -9.45 22.60
C ARG A 410 -39.52 -8.81 21.26
N LEU A 411 -39.74 -7.50 21.08
CA LEU A 411 -39.28 -6.77 19.91
C LEU A 411 -37.80 -6.37 20.03
N GLU A 412 -37.36 -5.98 21.22
CA GLU A 412 -35.96 -5.72 21.57
C GLU A 412 -35.10 -6.99 21.41
N ASP A 413 -35.56 -8.15 21.89
CA ASP A 413 -34.91 -9.46 21.69
C ASP A 413 -34.69 -9.75 20.20
N VAL A 414 -35.70 -9.53 19.36
CA VAL A 414 -35.64 -9.77 17.90
C VAL A 414 -34.75 -8.74 17.19
N LEU A 415 -34.71 -7.49 17.68
CA LEU A 415 -33.78 -6.48 17.17
C LEU A 415 -32.34 -6.78 17.57
N GLN A 416 -32.09 -7.21 18.80
CA GLN A 416 -30.78 -7.60 19.29
C GLN A 416 -30.27 -8.85 18.57
N GLN A 417 -31.09 -9.90 18.44
CA GLN A 417 -30.76 -11.08 17.65
C GLN A 417 -30.39 -10.72 16.20
N LYS A 418 -31.13 -9.79 15.57
CA LYS A 418 -30.78 -9.30 14.22
C LYS A 418 -29.46 -8.54 14.21
N ASN A 419 -29.24 -7.62 15.15
CA ASN A 419 -27.98 -6.88 15.27
C ASN A 419 -26.79 -7.82 15.49
N ASP A 420 -26.94 -8.87 16.28
CA ASP A 420 -25.90 -9.86 16.50
C ASP A 420 -25.66 -10.72 15.25
N THR A 421 -26.70 -11.12 14.51
CA THR A 421 -26.49 -11.75 13.18
C THR A 421 -25.82 -10.82 12.16
N ILE A 422 -26.00 -9.50 12.28
CA ILE A 422 -25.30 -8.52 11.43
C ILE A 422 -23.82 -8.44 11.80
N LYS A 423 -23.47 -8.43 13.10
CA LYS A 423 -22.07 -8.53 13.57
C LYS A 423 -21.43 -9.83 13.09
N ASP A 424 -22.07 -10.97 13.31
CA ASP A 424 -21.63 -12.31 12.85
C ASP A 424 -21.29 -12.31 11.35
N MET A 425 -22.11 -11.67 10.52
CA MET A 425 -21.88 -11.57 9.08
C MET A 425 -20.75 -10.59 8.73
N GLN A 426 -20.62 -9.47 9.46
CA GLN A 426 -19.51 -8.52 9.30
C GLN A 426 -18.17 -9.14 9.70
N ASP A 427 -18.12 -9.85 10.82
CA ASP A 427 -16.93 -10.52 11.33
C ASP A 427 -16.49 -11.64 10.38
N ARG A 428 -17.41 -12.50 9.91
CA ARG A 428 -17.14 -13.51 8.87
C ARG A 428 -16.64 -12.88 7.56
N LEU A 429 -17.18 -11.74 7.17
CA LEU A 429 -16.74 -11.01 5.98
C LEU A 429 -15.33 -10.44 6.19
N SER A 430 -14.99 -9.98 7.41
CA SER A 430 -13.64 -9.56 7.78
C SER A 430 -12.64 -10.73 7.80
N ASP A 431 -13.05 -11.91 8.28
CA ASP A 431 -12.25 -13.13 8.27
C ASP A 431 -11.97 -13.58 6.83
N VAL A 432 -12.98 -13.58 5.95
CA VAL A 432 -12.82 -13.92 4.53
C VAL A 432 -11.89 -12.92 3.83
N ARG A 433 -11.99 -11.62 4.12
CA ARG A 433 -11.02 -10.61 3.65
C ARG A 433 -9.60 -10.91 4.17
N ARG A 434 -9.44 -11.20 5.46
CA ARG A 434 -8.12 -11.56 6.04
C ARG A 434 -7.54 -12.81 5.39
N MET A 435 -8.35 -13.84 5.14
CA MET A 435 -7.92 -15.04 4.41
C MET A 435 -7.50 -14.71 2.97
N TYR A 436 -8.26 -13.87 2.27
CA TYR A 436 -7.93 -13.40 0.91
C TYR A 436 -6.58 -12.67 0.88
N TYR A 437 -6.36 -11.71 1.78
CA TYR A 437 -5.06 -11.01 1.90
C TYR A 437 -3.91 -11.95 2.28
N ASN A 438 -4.11 -12.86 3.24
CA ASN A 438 -3.09 -13.84 3.63
C ASN A 438 -2.72 -14.78 2.47
N VAL A 439 -3.70 -15.19 1.65
CA VAL A 439 -3.47 -16.00 0.45
C VAL A 439 -2.71 -15.22 -0.61
N ILE A 440 -3.04 -13.94 -0.83
CA ILE A 440 -2.29 -13.03 -1.73
C ILE A 440 -0.85 -12.86 -1.24
N GLU A 441 -0.62 -12.68 0.06
CA GLU A 441 0.71 -12.56 0.63
C GLU A 441 1.51 -13.86 0.48
N ALA A 442 0.89 -15.02 0.72
CA ALA A 442 1.50 -16.33 0.49
C ALA A 442 1.89 -16.53 -0.99
N TYR A 443 1.02 -16.15 -1.93
CA TYR A 443 1.35 -16.17 -3.36
C TYR A 443 2.50 -15.20 -3.69
N ASN A 444 2.47 -13.95 -3.22
CA ASN A 444 3.54 -12.98 -3.46
C ASN A 444 4.89 -13.43 -2.88
N ASN A 445 4.90 -14.02 -1.68
CA ASN A 445 6.11 -14.58 -1.07
C ASN A 445 6.60 -15.82 -1.83
N ARG A 446 5.70 -16.64 -2.40
CA ARG A 446 6.08 -17.77 -3.26
C ARG A 446 6.62 -17.32 -4.62
N MET A 447 6.06 -16.27 -5.22
CA MET A 447 6.57 -15.65 -6.45
C MET A 447 7.97 -15.08 -6.24
N ARG A 448 8.19 -14.37 -5.13
CA ARG A 448 9.53 -13.90 -4.69
C ARG A 448 10.54 -15.03 -4.51
N GLN A 449 10.14 -16.17 -3.95
CA GLN A 449 11.02 -17.36 -3.83
C GLN A 449 11.46 -17.90 -5.20
N TYR A 450 10.65 -17.74 -6.24
CA TYR A 450 10.97 -18.08 -7.62
C TYR A 450 11.49 -16.88 -8.45
N GLN A 451 11.86 -15.77 -7.79
CA GLN A 451 12.40 -14.53 -8.38
C GLN A 451 11.46 -13.81 -9.38
N VAL A 452 10.17 -14.17 -9.40
CA VAL A 452 9.15 -13.47 -10.23
C VAL A 452 8.74 -12.19 -9.51
N HIS A 453 8.84 -11.04 -10.19
CA HIS A 453 8.58 -9.73 -9.62
C HIS A 453 7.06 -9.42 -9.64
N PRO A 454 6.46 -8.85 -8.58
CA PRO A 454 5.01 -8.63 -8.53
C PRO A 454 4.43 -7.76 -9.65
N ALA A 455 5.25 -6.91 -10.30
CA ALA A 455 4.85 -6.13 -11.47
C ALA A 455 4.57 -6.98 -12.73
N GLU A 456 5.22 -8.14 -12.86
CA GLU A 456 5.13 -9.02 -14.04
C GLU A 456 3.76 -9.71 -14.14
N ILE A 457 3.11 -9.90 -12.98
CA ILE A 457 1.78 -10.50 -12.83
C ILE A 457 0.71 -9.68 -13.58
N GLY A 458 0.90 -8.37 -13.72
CA GLY A 458 0.05 -7.48 -14.52
C GLY A 458 -1.33 -7.17 -13.96
N PHE A 459 -1.86 -7.98 -13.04
CA PHE A 459 -2.98 -7.62 -12.18
C PHE A 459 -2.51 -7.48 -10.74
N GLN A 460 -2.93 -6.42 -10.05
CA GLN A 460 -2.95 -6.40 -8.59
C GLN A 460 -4.32 -6.91 -8.16
N PRO A 461 -4.41 -7.92 -7.26
CA PRO A 461 -5.69 -8.32 -6.69
C PRO A 461 -6.31 -7.11 -5.97
N GLN A 462 -7.58 -6.83 -6.25
CA GLN A 462 -8.27 -5.67 -5.67
C GLN A 462 -8.27 -5.76 -4.15
N GLN A 463 -7.94 -4.65 -3.49
CA GLN A 463 -8.08 -4.52 -2.05
C GLN A 463 -9.56 -4.28 -1.74
N ILE A 464 -10.22 -5.31 -1.19
CA ILE A 464 -11.64 -5.36 -0.84
C ILE A 464 -11.86 -4.81 0.58
#